data_AF-A0A938EXX7-F1
#
_entry.id   AF-A0A938EXX7-F1
#
_cell.length_a   1.000
_cell.length_b   1.000
_cell.length_c   1.000
_cell.angle_alpha   90.00
_cell.angle_beta   90.00
_cell.angle_gamma   90.00
#
_symmetry.space_group_name_H-M   'P 1'
#
loop_
_entity.id
_entity.type
_entity.pdbx_description
1 polymer ?
#
loop_
_entity_poly.entity_id
_entity_poly.type
_entity_poly.pdbx_seq_one_letter_code
_entity_poly.pdbx_strand_id
1 'polypeptide(L)'
;MKLDLFYYDLPEKFIAQKPLKKRDCSKLLILDKKTGKIKHDVFYNIKNYFNQNDILVLNESKVTKCRLTGFKESTGAKIECFVLKK
;
A
#
# COMPACT_ATOMS: atom_id res chain seq x y z
N MET A 1 -23.17 2.78 -2.38
CA MET A 1 -22.29 3.96 -2.36
C MET A 1 -22.25 4.52 -3.78
N LYS A 2 -22.50 5.82 -4.01
CA LYS A 2 -22.46 6.40 -5.37
C LYS A 2 -21.00 6.65 -5.76
N LEU A 3 -20.54 6.00 -6.82
CA LEU A 3 -19.14 6.05 -7.28
C LEU A 3 -18.73 7.47 -7.71
N ASP A 4 -19.66 8.21 -8.33
CA ASP A 4 -19.39 9.56 -8.87
C ASP A 4 -18.94 10.58 -7.82
N LEU A 5 -19.29 10.37 -6.53
CA LEU A 5 -18.84 11.22 -5.43
C LEU A 5 -17.33 11.17 -5.18
N PHE A 6 -16.63 10.19 -5.76
CA PHE A 6 -15.19 9.99 -5.61
C PHE A 6 -14.44 10.20 -6.93
N TYR A 7 -15.15 10.62 -7.99
CA TYR A 7 -14.52 10.90 -9.27
C TYR A 7 -13.76 12.24 -9.23
N TYR A 8 -12.56 12.24 -9.79
CA TYR A 8 -11.79 13.45 -10.06
C TYR A 8 -10.97 13.23 -11.34
N ASP A 9 -10.67 14.33 -12.04
CA ASP A 9 -9.82 14.26 -13.22
C ASP A 9 -8.35 14.02 -12.82
N LEU A 10 -7.78 12.91 -13.28
CA LEU A 10 -6.39 12.54 -13.05
C LEU A 10 -5.69 12.27 -14.39
N PRO A 11 -5.00 13.28 -14.95
CA PRO A 11 -4.18 13.09 -16.13
C PRO A 11 -3.12 12.00 -15.93
N GLU A 12 -2.99 11.07 -16.89
CA GLU A 12 -2.06 9.94 -16.80
C GLU A 12 -0.60 10.35 -16.53
N LYS A 13 -0.19 11.52 -17.05
CA LYS A 13 1.15 12.09 -16.83
C LYS A 13 1.48 12.35 -15.36
N PHE A 14 0.48 12.45 -14.48
CA PHE A 14 0.67 12.61 -13.04
C PHE A 14 0.70 11.28 -12.28
N ILE A 15 0.46 10.15 -12.96
CA ILE A 15 0.59 8.80 -12.40
C ILE A 15 2.05 8.37 -12.51
N ALA A 16 2.74 8.28 -11.36
CA ALA A 16 4.13 7.88 -11.30
C ALA A 16 4.31 6.43 -11.78
N GLN A 17 5.05 6.25 -12.87
CA GLN A 17 5.34 4.93 -13.45
C GLN A 17 6.47 4.20 -12.72
N LYS A 18 7.35 4.96 -12.05
CA LYS A 18 8.46 4.46 -11.24
C LYS A 18 8.62 5.35 -10.00
N PRO A 19 9.06 4.79 -8.86
CA PRO A 19 9.40 5.61 -7.71
C PRO A 19 10.61 6.51 -7.99
N LEU A 20 10.75 7.57 -7.21
CA LEU A 20 11.98 8.36 -7.18
C LEU A 20 13.17 7.52 -6.71
N LYS A 21 14.37 7.84 -7.20
CA LYS A 21 15.63 7.17 -6.78
C LYS A 21 15.86 7.28 -5.26
N LYS A 22 15.63 8.46 -4.70
CA LYS A 22 15.55 8.70 -3.25
C LYS A 22 14.08 8.85 -2.87
N ARG A 23 13.53 7.87 -2.15
CA ARG A 23 12.08 7.75 -1.89
C ARG A 23 11.55 8.85 -0.97
N ASP A 24 12.38 9.28 -0.02
CA ASP A 24 12.11 10.35 0.94
C ASP A 24 12.14 11.75 0.30
N CYS A 25 12.67 11.91 -0.91
CA CYS A 25 12.55 13.16 -1.67
C CYS A 25 11.19 13.35 -2.36
N SER A 26 10.21 12.47 -2.12
CA SER A 26 8.85 12.62 -2.65
C SER A 26 8.11 13.80 -2.02
N LYS A 27 7.15 14.39 -2.75
CA LYS A 27 6.30 15.46 -2.22
C LYS A 27 5.37 14.90 -1.13
N LEU A 28 5.20 15.67 -0.05
CA LEU A 28 4.27 15.39 1.03
C LEU A 28 3.17 16.45 1.02
N LEU A 29 1.92 16.04 0.81
CA LEU A 29 0.75 16.91 0.99
C LEU A 29 0.25 16.73 2.43
N ILE A 30 0.16 17.84 3.15
CA ILE A 30 -0.32 17.89 4.52
C ILE A 30 -1.71 18.53 4.49
N LEU A 31 -2.70 17.79 4.99
CA LEU A 31 -4.08 18.24 5.09
C LEU A 31 -4.47 18.33 6.57
N ASP A 32 -4.83 19.52 7.02
CA ASP A 32 -5.46 19.69 8.31
C ASP A 32 -6.92 19.19 8.23
N LYS A 33 -7.21 18.11 8.95
CA LYS A 33 -8.54 17.48 8.97
C LYS A 33 -9.67 18.41 9.49
N LYS A 34 -9.35 19.36 10.39
CA LYS A 34 -10.34 20.26 11.00
C LYS A 34 -10.58 21.49 10.15
N THR A 35 -9.51 22.09 9.62
CA THR A 35 -9.59 23.38 8.92
C THR A 35 -9.62 23.24 7.40
N GLY A 36 -9.24 22.07 6.86
CA GLY A 36 -9.08 21.85 5.43
C GLY A 36 -7.85 22.54 4.82
N LYS A 37 -7.00 23.17 5.64
CA LYS A 37 -5.78 23.85 5.16
C LYS A 37 -4.83 22.83 4.54
N ILE A 38 -4.33 23.17 3.35
CA ILE A 38 -3.36 22.37 2.61
C ILE A 38 -1.98 23.04 2.71
N LYS A 39 -0.96 22.23 2.98
CA LYS A 39 0.45 22.61 2.92
C LYS A 39 1.21 21.58 2.11
N HIS A 40 2.26 22.03 1.43
CA HIS A 40 3.21 21.16 0.74
C HIS A 40 4.56 21.14 1.46
N ASP A 41 5.16 19.96 1.52
CA ASP A 41 6.49 19.71 2.07
C ASP A 41 7.14 18.53 1.30
N VAL A 42 8.26 18.01 1.80
CA VAL A 42 8.96 16.83 1.30
C VAL A 42 8.90 15.73 2.35
N PHE A 43 8.73 14.47 1.92
CA PHE A 43 8.55 13.32 2.82
C PHE A 43 9.74 13.13 3.78
N TYR A 44 10.94 13.55 3.41
CA TYR A 44 12.11 13.61 4.28
C TYR A 44 11.84 14.34 5.62
N ASN A 45 10.98 15.36 5.59
CA ASN A 45 10.61 16.15 6.77
C ASN A 45 9.47 15.52 7.61
N ILE A 46 8.98 14.32 7.27
CA ILE A 46 7.80 13.71 7.93
C ILE A 46 7.96 13.60 9.45
N LYS A 47 9.19 13.40 9.94
CA LYS A 47 9.50 13.33 11.38
C LYS A 47 9.11 14.59 12.16
N ASN A 48 9.06 15.74 11.50
CA ASN A 48 8.71 17.03 12.12
C ASN A 48 7.21 17.15 12.43
N TYR A 49 6.40 16.18 11.98
CA TYR A 49 4.94 16.18 12.13
C TYR A 49 4.43 15.18 13.19
N PHE A 50 5.33 14.51 13.90
CA PHE A 50 5.00 13.65 15.03
C PHE A 50 5.32 14.36 16.34
N ASN A 51 4.49 14.11 17.34
CA ASN A 51 4.77 14.49 18.72
C ASN A 51 5.43 13.34 19.47
N GLN A 52 5.99 13.66 20.63
CA GLN A 52 6.44 12.63 21.56
C GLN A 52 5.26 11.72 21.92
N ASN A 53 5.51 10.40 21.90
CA ASN A 53 4.54 9.32 22.18
C ASN A 53 3.55 9.00 21.04
N ASP A 54 3.66 9.61 19.86
CA ASP A 54 2.93 9.13 18.68
C ASP A 54 3.42 7.74 18.26
N ILE A 55 2.50 6.88 17.80
CA ILE A 55 2.80 5.52 17.34
C ILE A 55 2.60 5.44 15.84
N LEU A 56 3.68 5.10 15.13
CA LEU A 56 3.62 4.79 13.71
C LEU A 56 3.41 3.27 13.53
N VAL A 57 2.21 2.90 13.11
CA VAL A 57 1.89 1.50 12.77
C VAL A 57 2.29 1.23 11.32
N LEU A 58 3.24 0.32 11.12
CA LEU A 58 3.71 -0.08 9.81
C LEU A 58 3.14 -1.46 9.45
N ASN A 59 2.72 -1.62 8.20
CA ASN A 59 2.29 -2.92 7.68
C ASN A 59 3.50 -3.67 7.09
N GLU A 60 3.84 -4.81 7.68
CA GLU A 60 4.82 -5.76 7.13
C GLU A 60 4.07 -6.93 6.49
N SER A 61 4.10 -7.01 5.16
CA SER A 61 3.44 -8.09 4.42
C SER A 61 4.35 -9.31 4.29
N LYS A 62 3.89 -10.47 4.75
CA LYS A 62 4.63 -11.74 4.69
C LYS A 62 3.88 -12.76 3.83
N VAL A 63 4.57 -13.33 2.84
CA VAL A 63 4.02 -14.43 2.01
C VAL A 63 4.39 -15.76 2.65
N THR A 64 3.39 -16.57 2.95
CA THR A 64 3.59 -17.97 3.35
C THR A 64 3.48 -18.86 2.11
N LYS A 65 4.48 -19.73 1.89
CA LYS A 65 4.43 -20.74 0.82
C LYS A 65 3.43 -21.83 1.18
N CYS A 66 2.18 -21.62 0.84
CA CYS A 66 1.09 -22.54 1.17
C CYS A 66 0.66 -23.41 -0.01
N ARG A 67 1.14 -23.11 -1.23
CA ARG A 67 0.79 -23.81 -2.46
C ARG A 67 1.57 -25.12 -2.58
N LEU A 68 0.86 -26.23 -2.64
CA LEU A 68 1.37 -27.57 -2.92
C LEU A 68 0.80 -28.07 -4.24
N THR A 69 1.61 -28.77 -5.03
CA THR A 69 1.20 -29.39 -6.29
C THR A 69 1.49 -30.88 -6.24
N GLY A 70 0.57 -31.70 -6.73
CA GLY A 70 0.74 -33.16 -6.76
C GLY A 70 -0.22 -33.84 -7.72
N PHE A 71 -0.22 -35.17 -7.67
CA PHE A 71 -1.10 -36.02 -8.46
C PHE A 71 -1.93 -36.90 -7.53
N LYS A 72 -3.20 -37.11 -7.85
CA LYS A 72 -4.06 -38.05 -7.14
C LYS A 72 -3.62 -39.47 -7.48
N GLU A 73 -3.08 -40.21 -6.53
CA GLU A 73 -2.52 -41.55 -6.75
C GLU A 73 -3.48 -42.49 -7.49
N SER A 74 -4.77 -42.45 -7.16
CA SER A 74 -5.77 -43.34 -7.76
C SER A 74 -6.17 -43.01 -9.21
N THR A 75 -5.90 -41.79 -9.69
CA THR A 75 -6.42 -41.34 -11.01
C THR A 75 -5.38 -40.62 -11.87
N GLY A 76 -4.19 -40.32 -11.33
CA GLY A 76 -3.19 -39.48 -11.98
C GLY A 76 -3.60 -38.01 -12.17
N ALA A 77 -4.77 -37.59 -11.66
CA ALA A 77 -5.27 -36.23 -11.83
C ALA A 77 -4.38 -35.21 -11.10
N LYS A 78 -4.05 -34.09 -11.76
CA LYS A 78 -3.27 -32.99 -11.16
C LYS A 78 -4.10 -32.26 -10.09
N ILE A 79 -3.53 -32.07 -8.90
CA ILE A 79 -4.16 -31.37 -7.78
C ILE A 79 -3.26 -30.22 -7.32
N GLU A 80 -3.89 -29.13 -6.91
CA GLU A 80 -3.27 -28.01 -6.22
C GLU A 80 -3.95 -27.81 -4.86
N CYS A 81 -3.15 -27.73 -3.79
CA CYS A 81 -3.62 -27.54 -2.42
C CYS A 81 -3.02 -26.28 -1.81
N PHE A 82 -3.80 -25.56 -1.00
CA PHE A 82 -3.34 -24.41 -0.23
C PHE A 82 -3.42 -24.71 1.28
N VAL A 83 -2.29 -24.67 1.96
CA VAL A 83 -2.23 -24.80 3.43
C VAL A 83 -2.72 -23.50 4.07
N LEU A 84 -3.96 -23.47 4.55
CA LEU A 84 -4.57 -22.25 5.09
C LEU A 84 -4.14 -21.95 6.53
N LYS A 85 -3.79 -22.99 7.32
CA LYS A 85 -3.32 -22.89 8.71
C LYS A 85 -2.35 -24.04 9.02
N LYS A 86 -1.45 -23.82 9.99
CA LYS A 86 -0.53 -24.82 10.51
C LYS A 86 -1.16 -25.54 11.71
#